data_AF-A0A5B7FZG6-F1
#
_entry.id   AF-A0A5B7FZG6-F1
#
_cell.length_a   1.000
_cell.length_b   1.000
_cell.length_c   1.000
_cell.angle_alpha   90.00
_cell.angle_beta   90.00
_cell.angle_gamma   90.00
#
_symmetry.space_group_name_H-M   'P 1'
#
loop_
_entity.id
_entity.type
_entity.pdbx_description
1 polymer ?
#
loop_
_entity_poly.entity_id
_entity_poly.type
_entity_poly.pdbx_seq_one_letter_code
_entity_poly.pdbx_strand_id
1 'polypeptide(L)'
;MADSALRLFGQCVTQHPWNEVLQVEDVHKKWSNFVSTTSAAFHHYFPAKTVTVHLSDAPCMMPRIKRLIKRRNWAFHTCPIQYRKVRNKVIREIKIAKASH
;
A
#
# COMPACT_ATOMS: atom_id res chain seq x y z
N MET A 1 -18.66 -5.13 3.35
CA MET A 1 -17.66 -4.03 3.21
C MET A 1 -16.33 -4.58 3.69
N ALA A 2 -15.24 -4.39 2.95
CA ALA A 2 -13.92 -4.85 3.42
C ALA A 2 -13.52 -4.04 4.65
N ASP A 3 -13.02 -4.75 5.66
CA ASP A 3 -12.54 -4.16 6.90
C ASP A 3 -11.37 -3.21 6.61
N SER A 4 -11.36 -1.99 7.19
CA SER A 4 -10.24 -1.08 6.94
C SER A 4 -9.00 -1.57 7.69
N ALA A 5 -7.82 -1.48 7.07
CA ALA A 5 -6.56 -1.87 7.72
C ALA A 5 -6.35 -1.13 9.05
N LEU A 6 -6.86 0.11 9.15
CA LEU A 6 -6.85 0.89 10.38
C LEU A 6 -7.69 0.25 11.50
N ARG A 7 -8.89 -0.25 11.19
CA ARG A 7 -9.74 -0.92 12.18
C ARG A 7 -9.14 -2.24 12.63
N LEU A 8 -8.59 -3.03 11.69
CA LEU A 8 -7.92 -4.29 12.00
C LEU A 8 -6.67 -4.09 12.88
N PHE A 9 -5.86 -3.06 12.59
CA PHE A 9 -4.73 -2.69 13.44
C PHE A 9 -5.19 -2.28 14.83
N GLY A 10 -6.20 -1.40 14.93
CA GLY A 10 -6.75 -0.95 16.22
C GLY A 10 -7.31 -2.11 17.05
N GLN A 11 -7.99 -3.06 16.40
CA GLN A 11 -8.49 -4.26 17.06
C GLN A 11 -7.34 -5.16 17.53
N CYS A 12 -6.32 -5.38 16.70
CA CYS A 12 -5.15 -6.15 17.07
C CYS A 12 -4.45 -5.59 18.31
N VAL A 13 -4.25 -4.26 18.37
CA VAL A 13 -3.61 -3.59 19.52
C VAL A 13 -4.48 -3.66 20.78
N THR A 14 -5.80 -3.50 20.66
CA THR A 14 -6.71 -3.48 21.83
C THR A 14 -7.02 -4.87 22.38
N GLN A 15 -7.01 -5.91 21.55
CA GLN A 15 -7.27 -7.29 21.97
C GLN A 15 -6.00 -8.07 22.34
N HIS A 16 -4.82 -7.49 22.12
CA HIS A 16 -3.55 -8.10 22.50
C HIS A 16 -3.46 -8.22 24.03
N PRO A 17 -3.06 -9.37 24.59
CA PRO A 17 -3.06 -9.59 26.04
C PRO A 17 -1.98 -8.80 26.81
N TRP A 18 -0.96 -8.27 26.13
CA TRP A 18 0.13 -7.45 26.71
C TRP A 18 0.88 -8.08 27.90
N ASN A 19 0.79 -9.39 28.12
CA ASN A 19 1.45 -10.07 29.23
C ASN A 19 2.96 -9.82 29.23
N GLU A 20 3.58 -9.75 28.05
CA GLU A 20 5.00 -9.45 27.87
C GLU A 20 5.40 -8.03 28.27
N VAL A 21 4.45 -7.11 28.44
CA VAL A 21 4.67 -5.74 28.92
C VAL A 21 4.22 -5.60 30.38
N LEU A 22 3.07 -6.19 30.74
CA LEU A 22 2.47 -6.01 32.06
C LEU A 22 3.17 -6.83 33.15
N GLN A 23 3.68 -8.03 32.83
CA GLN A 23 4.28 -8.95 33.81
C GLN A 23 5.80 -8.81 33.97
N VAL A 24 6.45 -7.98 33.15
CA VAL A 24 7.89 -7.73 33.24
C VAL A 24 8.15 -6.67 34.32
N GLU A 25 9.21 -6.76 35.11
CA GLU A 25 9.55 -5.72 36.10
C GLU A 25 10.38 -4.59 35.48
N ASP A 26 11.38 -4.96 34.67
CA ASP A 26 12.28 -4.01 34.03
C ASP A 26 11.56 -3.11 33.01
N VAL A 27 11.56 -1.81 33.29
CA VAL A 27 10.94 -0.76 32.48
C VAL A 27 11.51 -0.71 31.06
N HIS A 28 12.82 -0.92 30.90
CA HIS A 28 13.44 -0.91 29.56
C HIS A 28 12.95 -2.08 28.72
N LYS A 29 12.82 -3.25 29.34
CA LYS A 29 12.28 -4.45 28.70
C LYS A 29 10.79 -4.31 28.38
N LYS A 30 9.99 -3.66 29.24
CA LYS A 30 8.59 -3.30 28.93
C LYS A 30 8.49 -2.48 27.66
N TRP A 31 9.29 -1.40 27.59
CA TRP A 31 9.31 -0.51 26.44
C TRP A 31 9.71 -1.25 25.16
N SER A 32 10.79 -2.03 25.22
CA SER A 32 11.26 -2.81 24.07
C SER A 32 10.20 -3.77 23.56
N ASN A 33 9.53 -4.51 24.46
CA ASN A 33 8.46 -5.43 24.09
C ASN A 33 7.26 -4.71 23.47
N PHE A 34 6.84 -3.59 24.06
CA PHE A 34 5.74 -2.79 23.51
C PHE A 34 6.06 -2.28 22.10
N VAL A 35 7.24 -1.68 21.90
CA VAL A 35 7.67 -1.15 20.60
C VAL A 35 7.80 -2.26 19.57
N SER A 36 8.36 -3.41 19.95
CA SER A 36 8.53 -4.56 19.05
C SER A 36 7.17 -5.09 18.56
N THR A 37 6.25 -5.38 19.48
CA THR A 37 4.91 -5.91 19.15
C THR A 37 4.10 -4.92 18.31
N THR A 38 4.08 -3.63 18.69
CA THR A 38 3.33 -2.60 17.95
C THR A 38 3.92 -2.34 16.56
N SER A 39 5.25 -2.31 16.43
CA SER A 39 5.91 -2.10 15.13
C SER A 39 5.67 -3.28 14.20
N ALA A 40 5.72 -4.51 14.71
CA ALA A 40 5.41 -5.70 13.92
C ALA A 40 3.97 -5.67 13.39
N ALA A 41 2.99 -5.34 14.25
CA ALA A 41 1.60 -5.17 13.85
C ALA A 41 1.45 -4.03 12.81
N PHE A 42 2.12 -2.91 13.02
CA PHE A 42 2.09 -1.79 12.09
C PHE A 42 2.58 -2.20 10.70
N HIS A 43 3.72 -2.87 10.60
CA HIS A 43 4.25 -3.32 9.31
C HIS A 43 3.38 -4.38 8.63
N HIS A 44 2.69 -5.21 9.41
CA HIS A 44 1.75 -6.20 8.88
C HIS A 44 0.53 -5.54 8.22
N TYR A 45 -0.11 -4.58 8.91
CA TYR A 45 -1.33 -3.93 8.40
C TYR A 45 -1.06 -2.78 7.44
N PHE A 46 0.11 -2.12 7.55
CA PHE A 46 0.53 -1.00 6.72
C PHE A 46 1.85 -1.28 6.00
N PRO A 47 1.85 -2.23 5.04
CA PRO A 47 3.06 -2.57 4.32
C PRO A 47 3.56 -1.36 3.52
N ALA A 48 4.84 -1.05 3.69
CA ALA A 48 5.51 0.00 2.92
C ALA A 48 5.43 -0.33 1.43
N LYS A 49 4.98 0.64 0.62
CA LYS A 49 4.93 0.52 -0.83
C LYS A 49 6.00 1.40 -1.42
N THR A 50 7.06 0.79 -1.92
CA THR A 50 8.09 1.50 -2.69
C THR A 50 7.56 1.79 -4.09
N VAL A 51 7.75 3.03 -4.52
CA VAL A 51 7.35 3.46 -5.85
C VAL A 51 8.53 4.13 -6.52
N THR A 52 9.10 3.45 -7.51
CA THR A 52 10.20 3.97 -8.32
C THR A 52 9.68 4.95 -9.36
N VAL A 53 10.12 6.21 -9.27
CA VAL A 53 9.93 7.26 -10.27
C VAL A 53 11.28 7.51 -10.94
N HIS A 54 11.29 7.60 -12.27
CA HIS A 54 12.50 7.92 -13.02
C HIS A 54 12.58 9.44 -13.21
N LEU A 55 13.75 10.05 -13.06
CA LEU A 55 13.90 11.52 -13.14
C LEU A 55 13.50 12.09 -14.50
N SER A 56 13.59 11.30 -15.57
CA SER A 56 13.15 11.69 -16.92
C SER A 56 11.68 11.38 -17.21
N ASP A 57 10.92 10.87 -16.23
CA ASP A 57 9.48 10.71 -16.41
C ASP A 57 8.83 12.08 -16.57
N ALA A 58 7.96 12.22 -17.57
CA ALA A 58 7.13 13.42 -17.66
C ALA A 58 6.33 13.59 -16.35
N PRO A 59 6.02 14.83 -15.90
CA PRO A 59 5.25 15.07 -14.67
C PRO A 59 3.91 14.32 -14.65
N CYS A 60 3.28 14.20 -15.83
CA CYS A 60 2.05 13.44 -16.01
C CYS A 60 2.20 11.91 -15.91
N MET A 61 3.43 11.38 -15.81
CA MET A 61 3.72 9.95 -15.90
C MET A 61 3.79 9.29 -14.52
N MET A 62 2.68 9.40 -13.80
CA MET A 62 2.55 8.89 -12.45
C MET A 62 2.76 7.36 -12.38
N PRO A 63 3.22 6.83 -11.24
CA PRO A 63 3.39 5.38 -11.03
C PRO A 63 2.12 4.54 -11.25
N ARG A 64 0.94 5.13 -11.04
CA ARG A 64 -0.34 4.51 -11.37
C ARG A 64 -0.50 4.29 -12.88
N ILE A 65 -0.13 5.27 -13.70
CA ILE A 65 -0.18 5.18 -15.17
C ILE A 65 0.81 4.11 -15.66
N LYS A 66 2.03 4.07 -15.13
CA LYS A 66 3.02 3.01 -15.43
C LYS A 66 2.50 1.60 -15.14
N ARG A 67 1.86 1.41 -13.97
CA ARG A 67 1.21 0.13 -13.62
C ARG A 67 0.09 -0.24 -14.59
N LEU A 68 -0.73 0.71 -15.00
CA LEU A 68 -1.79 0.49 -15.98
C LEU A 68 -1.24 0.16 -17.37
N ILE A 69 -0.14 0.78 -17.79
CA ILE A 69 0.55 0.44 -19.05
C ILE A 69 1.09 -0.99 -19.00
N LYS A 70 1.74 -1.39 -17.90
CA LYS A 70 2.19 -2.79 -17.72
C LYS A 70 1.02 -3.77 -17.81
N ARG A 71 -0.10 -3.47 -17.14
CA ARG A 71 -1.32 -4.30 -17.21
C ARG A 71 -1.94 -4.32 -18.60
N ARG A 72 -1.93 -3.20 -19.33
CA ARG A 72 -2.41 -3.10 -20.72
C ARG A 72 -1.57 -3.99 -21.63
N ASN A 73 -0.25 -3.92 -21.52
CA ASN A 73 0.67 -4.73 -22.33
C ASN A 73 0.46 -6.23 -22.06
N TRP A 74 0.28 -6.62 -20.80
CA TRP A 74 -0.09 -8.00 -20.47
C TRP A 74 -1.44 -8.39 -21.09
N ALA A 75 -2.47 -7.55 -20.93
CA ALA A 75 -3.81 -7.82 -21.46
C ALA A 75 -3.87 -7.88 -23.00
N PHE A 76 -2.95 -7.21 -23.70
CA PHE A 76 -2.83 -7.28 -25.16
C PHE A 76 -2.56 -8.71 -25.63
N HIS A 77 -1.76 -9.48 -24.89
CA HIS A 77 -1.41 -10.85 -25.24
C HIS A 77 -2.41 -11.90 -24.71
N THR A 78 -3.30 -11.54 -23.79
CA THR A 78 -4.16 -12.51 -23.10
C THR A 78 -5.65 -12.33 -23.33
N CYS A 79 -6.17 -11.10 -23.41
CA CYS A 79 -7.61 -10.86 -23.53
C CYS A 79 -7.95 -9.51 -24.20
N PRO A 80 -8.45 -9.50 -25.45
CA PRO A 80 -8.78 -8.28 -26.19
C PRO A 80 -9.80 -7.36 -25.50
N ILE A 81 -10.77 -7.94 -24.78
CA ILE A 81 -11.80 -7.17 -24.05
C ILE A 81 -11.17 -6.43 -22.87
N GLN A 82 -10.32 -7.10 -22.09
CA GLN A 82 -9.59 -6.48 -20.99
C GLN A 82 -8.59 -5.44 -21.51
N TYR A 83 -7.94 -5.69 -22.64
CA TYR A 83 -7.05 -4.73 -23.29
C TYR A 83 -7.76 -3.39 -23.56
N ARG A 84 -8.95 -3.42 -24.20
CA ARG A 84 -9.71 -2.19 -24.49
C ARG A 84 -10.07 -1.43 -23.20
N LYS A 85 -10.53 -2.13 -22.17
CA LYS A 85 -10.85 -1.53 -20.86
C LYS A 85 -9.62 -0.87 -20.22
N VAL A 86 -8.48 -1.57 -20.17
CA VAL A 86 -7.27 -1.04 -19.53
C VAL A 86 -6.66 0.09 -20.37
N ARG A 87 -6.68 0.01 -21.70
CA ARG A 87 -6.25 1.09 -22.61
C ARG A 87 -7.03 2.38 -22.35
N ASN A 88 -8.36 2.31 -22.29
CA ASN A 88 -9.18 3.49 -22.03
C ASN A 88 -8.92 4.09 -20.65
N LYS A 89 -8.63 3.23 -19.66
CA LYS A 89 -8.24 3.65 -18.32
C LYS A 89 -6.89 4.39 -18.33
N VAL A 90 -5.88 3.89 -19.05
CA VAL A 90 -4.58 4.57 -19.22
C VAL A 90 -4.79 5.97 -19.80
N ILE A 91 -5.55 6.09 -20.90
CA ILE A 91 -5.79 7.37 -21.58
C ILE A 91 -6.45 8.38 -20.63
N ARG A 92 -7.47 7.94 -19.87
CA ARG A 92 -8.17 8.80 -18.91
C ARG A 92 -7.23 9.32 -17.82
N GLU A 93 -6.40 8.45 -17.25
CA GLU A 93 -5.46 8.84 -16.19
C GLU A 93 -4.40 9.81 -16.69
N ILE A 94 -3.89 9.62 -17.91
CA ILE A 94 -2.95 10.57 -18.55
C ILE A 94 -3.63 11.93 -18.75
N LYS A 95 -4.88 11.95 -19.24
CA LYS A 95 -5.63 13.21 -19.42
C LYS A 95 -5.82 13.95 -18.09
N ILE A 96 -6.20 13.23 -17.03
CA ILE A 96 -6.35 13.81 -15.69
C ILE A 96 -5.01 14.35 -15.20
N ALA A 97 -3.94 13.55 -15.28
CA ALA A 97 -2.61 13.97 -14.82
C ALA A 97 -2.08 15.19 -15.58
N LYS A 98 -2.40 15.32 -16.87
CA LYS A 98 -2.05 16.52 -17.66
C LYS A 98 -2.92 17.75 -17.35
N ALA A 99 -4.13 17.58 -16.83
CA ALA A 99 -5.02 18.68 -16.47
C ALA A 99 -4.79 19.20 -15.05
N SER A 100 -4.12 18.41 -14.21
CA SER A 100 -3.75 18.78 -12.83
C SER A 100 -2.36 19.44 -12.74
N HIS A 101 -1.69 19.66 -13.87
CA HIS A 101 -0.42 20.37 -14.03
C HIS A 101 -0.65 21.57 -14.94
#